data_AF-A0A8T4U737-F1
#
_entry.id   AF-A0A8T4U737-F1
#
_cell.length_a   1.000
_cell.length_b   1.000
_cell.length_c   1.000
_cell.angle_alpha   90.00
_cell.angle_beta   90.00
_cell.angle_gamma   90.00
#
_symmetry.space_group_name_H-M   'P 1'
#
loop_
_entity.id
_entity.type
_entity.pdbx_description
1 polymer ?
#
loop_
_entity_poly.entity_id
_entity_poly.type
_entity_poly.pdbx_seq_one_letter_code
_entity_poly.pdbx_strand_id
1 'polypeptide(L)' 'SKPAVTSFKMTGKKSTKKTDLRFECKECKKQHVQRYGFRAKKVEFK' A
#
# COMPACT_ATOMS: atom_id res chain seq x y z
N SER A 1 19.35 -6.73 -16.08
CA SER A 1 19.18 -5.30 -16.46
C SER A 1 17.79 -4.80 -16.05
N LYS A 2 17.65 -4.29 -14.81
CA LYS A 2 16.97 -3.01 -14.56
C LYS A 2 17.85 -2.21 -13.58
N PRO A 3 18.49 -1.14 -14.08
CA PRO A 3 19.32 -0.20 -13.33
C PRO A 3 18.52 1.01 -12.79
N ALA A 4 19.23 1.86 -12.05
CA ALA A 4 18.98 3.28 -11.71
C ALA A 4 17.72 3.69 -10.90
N VAL A 5 17.79 3.53 -9.57
CA VAL A 5 17.90 4.67 -8.61
C VAL A 5 19.15 4.30 -7.83
N THR A 6 20.35 4.84 -8.13
CA THR A 6 21.59 4.05 -7.87
C THR A 6 21.67 3.48 -6.45
N SER A 7 21.22 4.23 -5.46
CA SER A 7 20.59 3.71 -4.25
C SER A 7 19.60 4.76 -3.75
N PHE A 8 18.38 4.39 -3.36
CA PHE A 8 17.67 5.31 -2.49
C PHE A 8 18.40 5.26 -1.13
N LYS A 9 19.12 6.33 -0.75
CA LYS A 9 19.87 6.38 0.53
C LYS A 9 19.02 6.03 1.77
N MET A 10 17.69 6.09 1.63
CA MET A 10 16.70 5.77 2.66
C MET A 10 15.70 4.66 2.24
N THR A 11 15.88 4.00 1.10
CA THR A 11 15.08 2.80 0.76
C THR A 11 15.47 1.68 1.71
N GLY A 12 14.49 1.09 2.36
CA GLY A 12 14.70 0.12 3.44
C GLY A 12 14.64 0.73 4.85
N LYS A 13 14.82 2.05 5.04
CA LYS A 13 14.62 2.68 6.37
C LYS A 13 13.24 2.38 6.95
N LYS A 14 12.23 2.30 6.08
CA LYS A 14 10.90 1.79 6.45
C LYS A 14 10.73 0.42 5.83
N SER A 15 10.67 -0.60 6.67
CA SER A 15 10.45 -2.00 6.28
C SER A 15 8.99 -2.29 5.90
N THR A 16 8.09 -1.34 6.14
CA THR A 16 6.65 -1.49 5.95
C THR A 16 6.10 -0.46 4.97
N LYS A 17 5.12 -0.87 4.16
CA LYS A 17 4.31 0.01 3.31
C LYS A 17 3.02 0.36 4.05
N LYS A 18 2.42 1.51 3.70
CA LYS A 18 1.04 1.77 4.10
C LYS A 18 0.12 0.85 3.32
N THR A 19 -0.96 0.39 3.92
CA THR A 19 -2.00 -0.35 3.21
C THR A 19 -2.60 0.54 2.12
N ASP A 20 -3.16 -0.07 1.06
CA ASP A 20 -4.08 0.58 0.11
C ASP A 20 -5.31 -0.33 0.01
N LEU A 21 -6.29 -0.10 0.89
CA LEU A 21 -7.54 -0.84 0.88
C LEU A 21 -8.57 -0.08 0.07
N ARG A 22 -9.11 -0.76 -0.94
CA ARG A 22 -10.18 -0.24 -1.80
C ARG A 22 -11.43 -1.04 -1.54
N PHE A 23 -12.47 -0.35 -1.10
CA PHE A 23 -13.75 -0.94 -0.77
C PHE A 23 -14.71 -0.71 -1.92
N GLU A 24 -15.30 -1.78 -2.42
CA GLU A 24 -16.36 -1.70 -3.42
C GLU A 24 -17.73 -1.61 -2.73
N CYS A 25 -18.46 -0.56 -3.05
CA CYS A 25 -19.85 -0.37 -2.65
C CYS A 25 -20.75 -1.38 -3.37
N LYS A 26 -21.43 -2.27 -2.64
CA LYS A 26 -22.27 -3.33 -3.25
C LYS A 26 -23.44 -2.80 -4.08
N GLU A 27 -24.01 -1.67 -3.70
CA GLU A 27 -25.18 -1.08 -4.35
C GLU A 27 -24.77 -0.19 -5.53
N CYS A 28 -23.79 0.68 -5.29
CA CYS A 28 -23.40 1.73 -6.23
C CYS A 28 -22.20 1.37 -7.10
N LYS A 29 -21.53 0.24 -6.83
CA LYS A 29 -20.33 -0.29 -7.52
C LYS A 29 -19.14 0.69 -7.60
N LYS A 30 -19.21 1.79 -6.86
CA LYS A 30 -18.11 2.75 -6.74
C LYS A 30 -17.03 2.17 -5.84
N GLN A 31 -15.78 2.43 -6.20
CA GLN A 31 -14.63 2.10 -5.38
C GLN A 31 -14.27 3.30 -4.51
N HIS A 32 -14.21 3.06 -3.20
CA HIS A 32 -13.75 4.05 -2.23
C HIS A 32 -12.42 3.61 -1.65
N VAL A 33 -11.47 4.54 -1.61
CA VAL A 33 -10.17 4.30 -0.98
C VAL A 33 -10.29 4.56 0.51
N GLN A 34 -9.59 3.78 1.33
CA GLN A 34 -9.46 4.06 2.76
C GLN A 34 -8.92 5.49 2.98
N ARG A 35 -9.54 6.23 3.91
CA ARG A 35 -9.16 7.63 4.20
C ARG A 35 -7.77 7.75 4.82
N TYR A 36 -7.37 6.77 5.64
CA TYR A 36 -6.04 6.68 6.24
C TYR A 36 -5.55 5.24 6.22
N GLY A 37 -4.38 5.01 5.61
CA GLY A 37 -3.70 3.70 5.63
C GLY A 37 -2.70 3.61 6.77
N PHE A 38 -2.65 2.45 7.43
CA PHE A 38 -1.64 2.12 8.44
C PHE A 38 -0.47 1.36 7.82
N ARG A 39 0.72 1.39 8.46
CA ARG A 39 1.89 0.66 7.98
C ARG A 39 1.87 -0.77 8.50
N ALA A 40 1.91 -1.75 7.59
CA ALA A 40 1.92 -3.17 7.95
C ALA A 40 3.00 -3.94 7.17
N LYS A 41 3.51 -5.04 7.76
CA LYS A 41 4.40 -5.99 7.07
C LYS A 41 3.60 -7.05 6.29
N LYS A 42 2.46 -7.46 6.83
CA LYS A 42 1.53 -8.44 6.26
C LYS A 42 0.10 -7.97 6.54
N VAL A 43 -0.79 -8.14 5.57
CA VAL A 43 -2.23 -7.93 5.71
C VAL A 43 -2.89 -9.24 5.33
N GLU A 44 -3.71 -9.79 6.21
CA GLU A 44 -4.49 -10.99 5.97
C GLU A 44 -5.98 -10.63 6.06
N PHE A 45 -6.76 -11.10 5.10
CA PHE A 45 -8.21 -11.07 5.17
C PHE A 45 -8.64 -12.49 5.51
N LYS A 46 -9.11 -12.71 6.74
CA LYS A 46 -9.72 -13.97 7.15
C LYS A 46 -11.21 -13.92 6.86
#